data_AF-A0A1G8T2C7-F1
#
_entry.id   AF-A0A1G8T2C7-F1
#
_cell.length_a   1.000
_cell.length_b   1.000
_cell.length_c   1.000
_cell.angle_alpha   90.00
_cell.angle_beta   90.00
_cell.angle_gamma   90.00
#
_symmetry.space_group_name_H-M   'P 1'
#
loop_
_entity.id
_entity.type
_entity.pdbx_description
1 polymer ?
#
loop_
_entity_poly.entity_id
_entity_poly.type
_entity_poly.pdbx_seq_one_letter_code
_entity_poly.pdbx_strand_id
1 'polypeptide(L)'
;MKNRIYAICMFAMLAFASCKNEPKQDETAKEVVKENTIKLSNYSDENWNAGVGIVYNMFIVDNNAENVAKLKSVKELVLSDGTYVTVTGTNEAGKFIQVLLKDKASTFQKLAGYPNELVVQ
;
A
#
# COMPACT_ATOMS: atom_id res chain seq x y z
N MET A 1 20.94 -48.48 -42.15
CA MET A 1 21.65 -47.18 -42.08
C MET A 1 22.95 -47.36 -41.31
N LYS A 2 23.96 -46.56 -41.66
CA LYS A 2 25.41 -46.75 -41.47
C LYS A 2 25.91 -46.72 -40.01
N ASN A 3 26.99 -47.48 -39.80
CA ASN A 3 27.96 -47.48 -38.68
C ASN A 3 28.33 -46.11 -38.08
N ARG A 4 28.71 -46.12 -36.79
CA ARG A 4 29.93 -45.53 -36.14
C ARG A 4 29.84 -45.78 -34.61
N ILE A 5 30.68 -46.58 -33.94
CA ILE A 5 32.13 -46.50 -33.61
C ILE A 5 32.47 -45.37 -32.60
N TYR A 6 32.85 -45.81 -31.38
CA TYR A 6 33.82 -45.29 -30.39
C TYR A 6 33.64 -43.90 -29.76
N ALA A 7 33.72 -43.83 -28.43
CA ALA A 7 34.91 -43.32 -27.73
C ALA A 7 34.71 -43.28 -26.20
N ILE A 8 35.51 -44.08 -25.51
CA ILE A 8 35.85 -43.93 -24.10
C ILE A 8 36.67 -42.65 -23.96
N CYS A 9 36.23 -41.72 -23.12
CA CYS A 9 37.11 -40.71 -22.53
C CYS A 9 36.84 -40.64 -21.03
N MET A 10 37.57 -41.52 -20.33
CA MET A 10 38.03 -41.30 -18.96
C MET A 10 38.71 -39.93 -18.92
N PHE A 11 38.20 -38.98 -18.16
CA PHE A 11 38.98 -37.81 -17.79
C PHE A 11 38.73 -37.45 -16.32
N ALA A 12 39.82 -37.61 -15.59
CA ALA A 12 40.29 -36.86 -14.44
C ALA A 12 39.39 -36.72 -13.18
N MET A 13 39.95 -37.34 -12.14
CA MET A 13 39.76 -37.11 -10.72
C MET A 13 39.45 -35.65 -10.34
N LEU A 14 38.35 -35.50 -9.60
CA LEU A 14 38.22 -34.86 -8.29
C LEU A 14 39.39 -33.94 -7.87
N ALA A 15 39.13 -32.64 -7.95
CA ALA A 15 39.64 -31.67 -6.99
C ALA A 15 38.43 -30.98 -6.34
N PHE A 16 38.13 -31.35 -5.09
CA PHE A 16 37.16 -30.68 -4.23
C PHE A 16 37.68 -29.28 -3.91
N ALA A 17 37.30 -28.28 -4.69
CA ALA A 17 37.33 -26.89 -4.24
C ALA A 17 36.06 -26.64 -3.39
N SER A 18 36.15 -27.00 -2.11
CA SER A 18 35.21 -26.57 -1.09
C SER A 18 35.42 -25.08 -0.83
N CYS A 19 34.74 -24.22 -1.58
CA CYS A 19 34.34 -22.90 -1.13
C CYS A 19 32.82 -22.86 -1.16
N LYS A 20 32.27 -22.97 0.05
CA LYS A 20 30.88 -22.86 0.41
C LYS A 20 30.32 -21.56 -0.19
N ASN A 21 29.53 -21.67 -1.26
CA ASN A 21 28.66 -20.57 -1.66
C ASN A 21 27.64 -20.42 -0.54
N GLU A 22 27.83 -19.40 0.29
CA GLU A 22 26.75 -18.88 1.12
C GLU A 22 25.85 -18.05 0.21
N PRO A 23 24.62 -18.49 -0.11
CA PRO A 23 23.62 -17.55 -0.58
C PRO A 23 23.34 -16.62 0.59
N LYS A 24 23.85 -15.37 0.51
CA LYS A 24 23.39 -14.30 1.39
C LYS A 24 21.94 -14.01 1.03
N GLN A 25 21.09 -14.68 1.79
CA GLN A 25 19.68 -14.42 1.93
C GLN A 25 19.51 -12.99 2.43
N ASP A 26 18.94 -12.17 1.54
CA ASP A 26 17.83 -11.25 1.78
C ASP A 26 17.77 -10.59 3.17
N GLU A 27 18.09 -9.29 3.21
CA GLU A 27 17.43 -8.32 4.08
C GLU A 27 17.75 -6.89 3.58
N THR A 28 17.51 -6.64 2.29
CA THR A 28 17.21 -5.26 1.91
C THR A 28 15.74 -5.08 2.27
N ALA A 29 15.50 -4.63 3.50
CA ALA A 29 14.21 -4.07 3.87
C ALA A 29 13.81 -3.11 2.75
N LYS A 30 12.85 -3.54 1.94
CA LYS A 30 12.18 -2.66 0.99
C LYS A 30 11.57 -1.57 1.87
N GLU A 31 12.20 -0.40 1.85
CA GLU A 31 11.53 0.84 2.17
C GLU A 31 10.37 0.91 1.17
N VAL A 32 9.21 0.43 1.61
CA VAL A 32 7.96 0.59 0.88
C VAL A 32 7.78 2.09 0.81
N VAL A 33 8.05 2.61 -0.38
CA VAL A 33 7.87 4.00 -0.77
C VAL A 33 6.50 4.45 -0.25
N LYS A 34 6.51 5.21 0.86
CA LYS A 34 5.34 5.82 1.52
C LYS A 34 4.68 6.92 0.67
N GLU A 35 5.01 7.02 -0.62
CA GLU A 35 4.66 8.19 -1.42
C GLU A 35 3.15 8.33 -1.64
N ASN A 36 2.37 7.24 -1.60
CA ASN A 36 0.92 7.31 -1.84
C ASN A 36 0.06 7.03 -0.61
N THR A 37 0.53 7.41 0.58
CA THR A 37 -0.29 7.35 1.80
C THR A 37 -0.86 8.71 2.18
N ILE A 38 -2.03 8.72 2.81
CA ILE A 38 -2.64 9.87 3.48
C ILE A 38 -3.02 9.52 4.91
N LYS A 39 -3.30 10.55 5.72
CA LYS A 39 -3.96 10.44 7.02
C LYS A 39 -5.22 11.28 7.00
N LEU A 40 -6.25 10.84 7.72
CA LEU A 40 -7.42 11.68 7.96
C LEU A 40 -7.04 12.86 8.85
N SER A 41 -7.82 13.93 8.81
CA SER A 41 -7.61 15.08 9.69
C SER A 41 -7.76 14.68 11.16
N ASN A 42 -6.91 15.20 12.02
CA ASN A 42 -7.08 15.09 13.47
C ASN A 42 -8.17 16.07 13.95
N TYR A 43 -9.42 15.81 13.54
CA TYR A 43 -10.56 16.66 13.82
C TYR A 43 -11.74 15.82 14.32
N SER A 44 -12.39 16.29 15.39
CA SER A 44 -13.58 15.67 15.97
C SER A 44 -14.55 16.73 16.45
N ASP A 45 -15.84 16.51 16.23
CA ASP A 45 -16.96 17.29 16.74
C ASP A 45 -18.23 16.41 16.80
N GLU A 46 -19.42 17.01 16.78
CA GLU A 46 -20.70 16.30 16.77
C GLU A 46 -20.95 15.43 15.52
N ASN A 47 -20.29 15.73 14.40
CA ASN A 47 -20.42 15.05 13.11
C ASN A 47 -19.19 14.22 12.73
N TRP A 48 -18.05 14.48 13.37
CA TRP A 48 -16.76 13.90 13.02
C TRP A 48 -16.07 13.24 14.22
N ASN A 49 -15.42 12.10 13.98
CA ASN A 49 -14.55 11.46 14.96
C ASN A 49 -13.23 11.07 14.30
N ALA A 50 -12.14 11.76 14.67
CA ALA A 50 -10.81 11.56 14.10
C ALA A 50 -10.80 11.59 12.54
N GLY A 51 -11.55 12.54 11.98
CA GLY A 51 -11.68 12.73 10.53
C GLY A 51 -12.63 11.77 9.82
N VAL A 52 -13.32 10.89 10.55
CA VAL A 52 -14.35 9.98 10.02
C VAL A 52 -15.73 10.58 10.26
N GLY A 53 -16.58 10.60 9.22
CA GLY A 53 -17.97 11.03 9.36
C GLY A 53 -18.80 10.06 10.21
N ILE A 54 -19.46 10.58 11.25
CA ILE A 54 -20.34 9.81 12.14
C ILE A 54 -21.66 9.49 11.42
N VAL A 55 -22.26 10.53 10.83
CA VAL A 55 -23.54 10.44 10.09
C VAL A 55 -23.36 10.55 8.58
N TYR A 56 -22.17 10.98 8.14
CA TYR A 56 -21.85 11.18 6.74
C TYR A 56 -21.00 10.04 6.20
N ASN A 57 -21.32 9.56 5.00
CA ASN A 57 -20.50 8.57 4.29
C ASN A 57 -19.29 9.26 3.65
N MET A 58 -18.45 9.89 4.47
CA MET A 58 -17.26 10.59 4.02
C MET A 58 -16.15 10.60 5.08
N PHE A 59 -14.92 10.73 4.60
CA PHE A 59 -13.77 11.10 5.42
C PHE A 59 -13.40 12.57 5.17
N ILE A 60 -12.68 13.18 6.11
CA ILE A 60 -12.02 14.47 5.91
C ILE A 60 -10.51 14.32 6.07
N VAL A 61 -9.81 14.98 5.16
CA VAL A 61 -8.35 15.03 5.06
C VAL A 61 -7.95 16.50 5.02
N ASP A 62 -6.78 16.85 5.54
CA ASP A 62 -6.35 18.25 5.56
C ASP A 62 -6.19 18.77 4.13
N ASN A 63 -6.73 19.95 3.85
CA ASN A 63 -6.57 20.60 2.56
C ASN A 63 -5.16 21.21 2.45
N ASN A 64 -4.25 20.46 1.84
CA ASN A 64 -2.92 20.89 1.46
C ASN A 64 -2.57 20.36 0.06
N ALA A 65 -1.53 20.94 -0.56
CA ALA A 65 -1.17 20.63 -1.94
C ALA A 65 -0.86 19.14 -2.18
N GLU A 66 -0.28 18.46 -1.20
CA GLU A 66 0.05 17.04 -1.28
C GLU A 66 -1.21 16.17 -1.31
N ASN A 67 -2.13 16.40 -0.38
CA ASN A 67 -3.39 15.66 -0.30
C ASN A 67 -4.28 15.93 -1.53
N VAL A 68 -4.32 17.18 -2.01
CA VAL A 68 -5.04 17.51 -3.26
C VAL A 68 -4.47 16.72 -4.43
N ALA A 69 -3.14 16.65 -4.57
CA ALA A 69 -2.50 15.92 -5.65
C ALA A 69 -2.80 14.41 -5.59
N LYS A 70 -2.73 13.81 -4.39
CA LYS A 70 -3.02 12.39 -4.17
C LYS A 70 -4.49 12.04 -4.43
N LEU A 71 -5.41 12.90 -4.00
CA LEU A 71 -6.85 12.63 -4.04
C LEU A 71 -7.51 13.01 -5.38
N LYS A 72 -6.83 13.70 -6.30
CA LYS A 72 -7.41 14.21 -7.55
C LYS A 72 -8.12 13.15 -8.40
N SER A 73 -7.61 11.93 -8.41
CA SER A 73 -8.12 10.83 -9.25
C SER A 73 -8.41 9.55 -8.45
N VAL A 74 -8.41 9.63 -7.12
CA VAL A 74 -8.60 8.46 -6.26
C VAL A 74 -9.92 7.75 -6.57
N LYS A 75 -9.90 6.42 -6.55
CA LYS A 75 -11.10 5.59 -6.62
C LYS A 75 -11.22 4.67 -5.42
N GLU A 76 -10.10 4.31 -4.81
CA GLU A 76 -10.09 3.42 -3.66
C GLU A 76 -9.09 3.87 -2.61
N LEU A 77 -9.41 3.60 -1.35
CA LEU A 77 -8.49 3.69 -0.23
C LEU A 77 -8.30 2.30 0.35
N VAL A 78 -7.06 1.94 0.69
CA VAL A 78 -6.76 0.67 1.36
C VAL A 78 -6.39 0.94 2.81
N LEU A 79 -7.10 0.27 3.71
CA LEU A 79 -6.89 0.35 5.15
C LEU A 79 -5.75 -0.58 5.60
N SER A 80 -5.31 -0.43 6.84
CA SER A 80 -4.19 -1.20 7.41
C SER A 80 -4.40 -2.72 7.46
N ASP A 81 -5.66 -3.18 7.45
CA ASP A 81 -6.00 -4.60 7.39
C ASP A 81 -6.20 -5.14 5.97
N GLY A 82 -5.97 -4.31 4.94
CA GLY A 82 -6.18 -4.65 3.53
C GLY A 82 -7.61 -4.44 3.05
N THR A 83 -8.51 -3.90 3.88
CA THR A 83 -9.87 -3.54 3.45
C THR A 83 -9.82 -2.43 2.40
N TYR A 84 -10.57 -2.61 1.31
CA TYR A 84 -10.77 -1.60 0.27
C TYR A 84 -12.01 -0.75 0.59
N VAL A 85 -11.86 0.57 0.48
CA VAL A 85 -12.94 1.54 0.64
C VAL A 85 -13.14 2.26 -0.69
N THR A 86 -14.32 2.08 -1.30
CA THR A 86 -14.65 2.72 -2.58
C THR A 86 -14.96 4.21 -2.39
N VAL A 87 -14.22 5.06 -3.10
CA VAL A 87 -14.41 6.52 -3.16
C VAL A 87 -15.31 6.88 -4.34
N THR A 88 -16.37 7.63 -4.06
CA THR A 88 -17.33 8.10 -5.08
C THR A 88 -17.03 9.51 -5.57
N GLY A 89 -16.24 10.28 -4.82
CA GLY A 89 -15.79 11.61 -5.22
C GLY A 89 -14.97 12.33 -4.15
N THR A 90 -14.44 13.49 -4.50
CA THR A 90 -13.68 14.35 -3.60
C THR A 90 -14.07 15.81 -3.79
N ASN A 91 -14.29 16.54 -2.70
CA ASN A 91 -14.61 17.97 -2.74
C ASN A 91 -13.70 18.74 -1.78
N GLU A 92 -13.16 19.89 -2.21
CA GLU A 92 -12.49 20.82 -1.31
C GLU A 92 -13.52 21.67 -0.55
N ALA A 93 -13.40 21.73 0.77
CA ALA A 93 -14.32 22.43 1.68
C ALA A 93 -13.52 23.15 2.78
N GLY A 94 -13.09 24.38 2.48
CA GLY A 94 -12.30 25.19 3.41
C GLY A 94 -10.98 24.51 3.76
N LYS A 95 -10.81 24.16 5.05
CA LYS A 95 -9.59 23.53 5.57
C LYS A 95 -9.49 22.03 5.28
N PHE A 96 -10.53 21.43 4.70
CA PHE A 96 -10.62 19.98 4.50
C PHE A 96 -10.89 19.62 3.05
N ILE A 97 -10.44 18.43 2.66
CA ILE A 97 -10.90 17.69 1.48
C ILE A 97 -11.87 16.63 1.99
N GLN A 98 -13.12 16.68 1.54
CA GLN A 98 -14.12 15.67 1.79
C GLN A 98 -13.93 14.53 0.79
N VAL A 99 -13.71 13.32 1.29
CA VAL A 99 -13.60 12.10 0.49
C VAL A 99 -14.91 11.32 0.64
N LEU A 100 -15.76 11.35 -0.38
CA LEU A 100 -17.08 10.72 -0.36
C LEU A 100 -16.93 9.23 -0.59
N LEU A 101 -17.62 8.43 0.22
CA LEU A 101 -17.52 6.97 0.20
C LEU A 101 -18.82 6.36 -0.29
N LYS A 102 -18.72 5.17 -0.87
CA LYS A 102 -19.89 4.34 -1.17
C LYS A 102 -20.55 3.82 0.10
N ASP A 103 -19.73 3.34 1.04
CA ASP A 103 -20.18 2.72 2.28
C ASP A 103 -20.15 3.69 3.46
N LYS A 104 -20.77 3.29 4.58
CA LYS A 104 -20.88 4.13 5.77
C LYS A 104 -19.53 4.33 6.45
N ALA A 105 -18.99 5.56 6.42
CA ALA A 105 -17.65 5.87 6.94
C ALA A 105 -17.40 5.37 8.37
N SER A 106 -18.39 5.49 9.26
CA SER A 106 -18.30 5.01 10.65
C SER A 106 -17.95 3.52 10.82
N THR A 107 -18.18 2.65 9.81
CA THR A 107 -17.79 1.24 9.88
C THR A 107 -16.26 1.07 9.88
N PHE A 108 -15.54 2.06 9.37
CA PHE A 108 -14.09 2.05 9.24
C PHE A 108 -13.38 2.83 10.36
N GLN A 109 -14.11 3.35 11.36
CA GLN A 109 -13.58 4.27 12.38
C GLN A 109 -12.25 3.81 12.99
N LYS A 110 -12.18 2.54 13.41
CA LYS A 110 -11.00 1.97 14.08
C LYS A 110 -9.77 1.90 13.17
N LEU A 111 -9.99 1.70 11.87
CA LEU A 111 -8.96 1.42 10.87
C LEU A 111 -8.55 2.66 10.09
N ALA A 112 -9.47 3.60 9.89
CA ALA A 112 -9.26 4.79 9.08
C ALA A 112 -9.06 6.07 9.90
N GLY A 113 -9.65 6.16 11.10
CA GLY A 113 -9.53 7.36 11.93
C GLY A 113 -8.08 7.76 12.18
N TYR A 114 -7.81 9.06 12.24
CA TYR A 114 -6.49 9.57 12.61
C TYR A 114 -5.99 8.91 13.91
N PRO A 115 -4.71 8.49 14.01
CA PRO A 115 -3.59 8.79 13.10
C PRO A 115 -3.28 7.70 12.05
N ASN A 116 -4.21 6.79 11.76
CA ASN A 116 -3.96 5.68 10.85
C ASN A 116 -3.63 6.15 9.42
N GLU A 117 -2.71 5.43 8.76
CA GLU A 117 -2.32 5.66 7.37
C GLU A 117 -3.23 4.87 6.43
N LEU A 118 -3.65 5.52 5.34
CA LEU A 118 -4.44 4.94 4.27
C LEU A 118 -3.64 4.99 2.98
N VAL A 119 -3.63 3.90 2.22
CA VAL A 119 -3.01 3.88 0.89
C VAL A 119 -4.04 4.37 -0.13
N VAL A 120 -3.65 5.32 -0.97
CA VAL A 120 -4.46 5.83 -2.07
C VAL A 120 -4.27 4.92 -3.29
N GLN A 121 -5.36 4.54 -3.97
CA GLN A 121 -5.34 3.76 -5.22
C GLN A 121 -6.25 4.37 -6.29
#